data_AF-K6XL66-F1
#
_entry.id   AF-K6XL66-F1
#
_cell.length_a   1.000
_cell.length_b   1.000
_cell.length_c   1.000
_cell.angle_alpha   90.00
_cell.angle_beta   90.00
_cell.angle_gamma   90.00
#
_symmetry.space_group_name_H-M   'P 1'
#
loop_
_entity.id
_entity.type
_entity.pdbx_description
1 polymer ?
#
loop_
_entity_poly.entity_id
_entity_poly.type
_entity_poly.pdbx_seq_one_letter_code
_entity_poly.pdbx_strand_id
1 'polypeptide(L)'
;MKKTIKLLVFILFFSSSKLYAEISLQQKAKTLRHNVVSVNAKMTNTSQQGFAWVVGDSNNYLYLVTANHVVDGANPGAKLENITLQFFRDDNTEYSAEVVPGDSEGLDLAILKMKKPNRQPWLYASADLTPLKAGTKVTYVGKNATWYVAKQAGRIKSINVDSDNEYDTLATNLELDVGTSGAPLISANGIVGMVITNSSENVGVISLAKIKGILGSRGLPWGLIPAAKSPLTLDGVWAPKTPNIPDNIRLTFKSSDDYAHYIYEMDFPSSPRDNQGIAVVDGDEVKIWQSMSASKTSYGTFKIYGSQSSDSREGIVMDGLITDGDMQTTQLRLVKLKDGADDPQAIAWMRDNPSDFEQMARKYLPAIKVQNNGGTDEDAFSALGENEQQTIMGGMAQGMMLRSGLMRLAELGLTNVKLAIENNCYTASGRLNLLSQKDQVSTLLKSLANDANNQFGKNYQTCNQTQVADSDARDTNSSAFDFVAELAQPRRLLSGLAPDAKLSIDGECVLLEGKLQSAMHKMMLANMLSDLAESLSNKSKKALKACDQTTI
;
A
#
# COMPACT_ATOMS: atom_id res chain seq x y z
N MET A 1 51.61 -29.41 -21.76
CA MET A 1 50.31 -29.87 -21.21
C MET A 1 49.71 -28.95 -20.13
N LYS A 2 50.43 -28.52 -19.09
CA LYS A 2 49.84 -27.66 -18.03
C LYS A 2 49.32 -26.28 -18.50
N LYS A 3 49.92 -25.67 -19.53
CA LYS A 3 49.46 -24.38 -20.10
C LYS A 3 48.21 -24.53 -20.98
N THR A 4 48.08 -25.63 -21.72
CA THR A 4 46.93 -25.92 -22.59
C THR A 4 45.68 -26.30 -21.79
N ILE A 5 45.83 -27.00 -20.66
CA ILE A 5 44.71 -27.30 -19.75
C ILE A 5 44.18 -26.02 -19.06
N LYS A 6 45.06 -25.09 -18.66
CA LYS A 6 44.63 -23.79 -18.11
C LYS A 6 43.85 -22.95 -19.11
N LEU A 7 44.23 -22.96 -20.39
CA LEU A 7 43.53 -22.22 -21.44
C LEU A 7 42.13 -22.81 -21.74
N LEU A 8 42.01 -24.14 -21.77
CA LEU A 8 40.73 -24.82 -22.01
C LEU A 8 39.74 -24.64 -20.85
N VAL A 9 40.22 -24.70 -19.60
CA VAL A 9 39.39 -24.40 -18.41
C VAL A 9 38.95 -22.93 -18.41
N PHE A 10 39.82 -21.98 -18.78
CA PHE A 10 39.47 -20.57 -18.87
C PHE A 10 38.40 -20.30 -19.96
N ILE A 11 38.49 -20.92 -21.13
CA ILE A 11 37.50 -20.79 -22.21
C ILE A 11 36.14 -21.37 -21.79
N LEU A 12 36.12 -22.51 -21.07
CA LEU A 12 34.88 -23.10 -20.54
C LEU A 12 34.20 -22.18 -19.51
N PHE A 13 34.93 -21.60 -18.55
CA PHE A 13 34.36 -20.69 -17.55
C PHE A 13 33.81 -19.37 -18.15
N PHE A 14 34.42 -18.82 -19.21
CA PHE A 14 33.91 -17.61 -19.88
C PHE A 14 32.68 -17.87 -20.77
N SER A 15 32.50 -19.11 -21.22
CA SER A 15 31.33 -19.51 -22.00
C SER A 15 30.09 -19.66 -21.12
N SER A 16 30.26 -20.21 -19.91
CA SER A 16 29.18 -20.43 -18.95
C SER A 16 28.55 -19.13 -18.42
N SER A 17 29.38 -18.09 -18.17
CA SER A 17 28.91 -16.82 -17.60
C SER A 17 28.06 -16.01 -18.58
N LYS A 18 28.39 -16.04 -19.87
CA LYS A 18 27.57 -15.41 -20.92
C LYS A 18 26.22 -16.10 -21.07
N LEU A 19 26.21 -17.43 -21.05
CA LEU A 19 24.98 -18.22 -21.16
C LEU A 19 24.06 -17.98 -19.95
N TYR A 20 24.63 -17.94 -18.74
CA TYR A 20 23.88 -17.68 -17.51
C TYR A 20 23.22 -16.28 -17.51
N ALA A 21 23.93 -15.25 -17.97
CA ALA A 21 23.40 -13.89 -18.04
C ALA A 21 22.26 -13.72 -19.07
N GLU A 22 22.33 -14.44 -20.20
CA GLU A 22 21.23 -14.46 -21.19
C GLU A 22 20.00 -15.18 -20.62
N ILE A 23 20.19 -16.32 -19.96
CA ILE A 23 19.12 -17.08 -19.33
C ILE A 23 18.45 -16.25 -18.23
N SER A 24 19.22 -15.58 -17.37
CA SER A 24 18.66 -14.74 -16.31
C SER A 24 17.86 -13.56 -16.85
N LEU A 25 18.31 -12.93 -17.94
CA LEU A 25 17.62 -11.81 -18.57
C LEU A 25 16.30 -12.25 -19.22
N GLN A 26 16.32 -13.35 -19.99
CA GLN A 26 15.10 -13.89 -20.58
C GLN A 26 14.10 -14.31 -19.51
N GLN A 27 14.58 -14.92 -18.43
CA GLN A 27 13.73 -15.32 -17.33
C GLN A 27 13.10 -14.12 -16.62
N LYS A 28 13.88 -13.06 -16.37
CA LYS A 28 13.33 -11.79 -15.88
C LYS A 28 12.26 -11.24 -16.83
N ALA A 29 12.52 -11.20 -18.13
CA ALA A 29 11.55 -10.75 -19.12
C ALA A 29 10.26 -11.59 -19.12
N LYS A 30 10.37 -12.91 -18.99
CA LYS A 30 9.20 -13.80 -18.88
C LYS A 30 8.34 -13.51 -17.65
N THR A 31 8.95 -13.20 -16.50
CA THR A 31 8.19 -12.80 -15.29
C THR A 31 7.41 -11.51 -15.50
N LEU A 32 7.91 -10.61 -16.35
CA LEU A 32 7.31 -9.31 -16.62
C LEU A 32 6.20 -9.33 -17.67
N ARG A 33 5.92 -10.46 -18.35
CA ARG A 33 4.83 -10.57 -19.34
C ARG A 33 3.45 -10.16 -18.80
N HIS A 34 3.28 -10.37 -17.51
CA HIS A 34 2.12 -10.01 -16.70
C HIS A 34 1.82 -8.52 -16.63
N ASN A 35 2.86 -7.70 -16.75
CA ASN A 35 2.71 -6.25 -16.83
C ASN A 35 2.34 -5.77 -18.24
N VAL A 36 2.43 -6.64 -19.25
CA VAL A 36 2.31 -6.28 -20.65
C VAL A 36 0.96 -6.70 -21.18
N VAL A 37 0.34 -5.81 -21.95
CA VAL A 37 -0.89 -6.07 -22.68
C VAL A 37 -0.64 -5.94 -24.18
N SER A 38 -1.32 -6.74 -24.99
CA SER A 38 -1.44 -6.43 -26.41
C SER A 38 -2.46 -5.31 -26.59
N VAL A 39 -2.22 -4.44 -27.56
CA VAL A 39 -3.06 -3.30 -27.89
C VAL A 39 -3.57 -3.49 -29.30
N ASN A 40 -4.89 -3.37 -29.47
CA ASN A 40 -5.52 -3.26 -30.76
C ASN A 40 -6.31 -1.95 -30.80
N ALA A 41 -5.78 -0.97 -31.54
CA ALA A 41 -6.44 0.30 -31.76
C ALA A 41 -7.20 0.24 -33.08
N LYS A 42 -8.52 0.29 -32.99
CA LYS A 42 -9.39 0.33 -34.15
C LYS A 42 -9.56 1.77 -34.60
N MET A 43 -9.19 2.03 -35.84
CA MET A 43 -9.43 3.29 -36.53
C MET A 43 -10.58 3.14 -37.52
N THR A 44 -11.10 4.26 -38.04
CA THR A 44 -12.22 4.27 -39.00
C THR A 44 -12.01 3.35 -40.22
N ASN A 45 -10.79 3.23 -40.72
CA ASN A 45 -10.47 2.47 -41.95
C ASN A 45 -9.34 1.44 -41.80
N THR A 46 -8.79 1.26 -40.60
CA THR A 46 -7.66 0.34 -40.35
C THR A 46 -7.64 -0.07 -38.88
N SER A 47 -6.91 -1.12 -38.54
CA SER A 47 -6.48 -1.37 -37.16
C SER A 47 -4.97 -1.18 -37.04
N GLN A 48 -4.53 -0.89 -35.82
CA GLN A 48 -3.14 -0.80 -35.43
C GLN A 48 -2.91 -1.76 -34.27
N GLN A 49 -1.81 -2.50 -34.32
CA GLN A 49 -1.42 -3.42 -33.27
C GLN A 49 -0.11 -2.98 -32.64
N GLY A 50 -0.04 -3.12 -31.32
CA GLY A 50 1.16 -2.84 -30.54
C GLY A 50 1.05 -3.47 -29.16
N PHE A 51 1.82 -2.93 -28.22
CA PHE A 51 1.82 -3.34 -26.84
C PHE A 51 1.72 -2.13 -25.92
N ALA A 52 1.16 -2.34 -24.74
CA ALA A 52 1.23 -1.38 -23.65
C ALA A 52 1.64 -2.12 -22.39
N TRP A 53 1.99 -1.39 -21.34
CA TRP A 53 2.29 -2.00 -20.06
C TRP A 53 1.91 -1.09 -18.89
N VAL A 54 1.56 -1.73 -17.77
CA VAL A 54 1.04 -1.06 -16.58
C VAL A 54 2.15 -0.26 -15.89
N VAL A 55 1.90 1.02 -15.63
CA VAL A 55 2.83 1.93 -14.93
C VAL A 55 2.32 2.36 -13.55
N GLY A 56 1.03 2.19 -13.28
CA GLY A 56 0.42 2.52 -11.99
C GLY A 56 -1.10 2.34 -12.00
N ASP A 57 -1.70 2.57 -10.84
CA ASP A 57 -3.15 2.54 -10.66
C ASP A 57 -3.60 3.65 -9.71
N SER A 58 -4.87 4.03 -9.83
CA SER A 58 -5.54 4.98 -8.93
C SER A 58 -7.04 4.90 -9.12
N ASN A 59 -7.81 5.02 -8.03
CA ASN A 59 -9.27 5.13 -8.06
C ASN A 59 -9.97 4.05 -8.91
N ASN A 60 -9.54 2.78 -8.79
CA ASN A 60 -10.05 1.63 -9.56
C ASN A 60 -9.73 1.64 -11.07
N TYR A 61 -8.75 2.44 -11.49
CA TYR A 61 -8.23 2.47 -12.85
C TYR A 61 -6.77 2.07 -12.91
N LEU A 62 -6.40 1.41 -14.00
CA LEU A 62 -5.02 1.21 -14.41
C LEU A 62 -4.58 2.28 -15.40
N TYR A 63 -3.32 2.65 -15.30
CA TYR A 63 -2.63 3.51 -16.23
C TYR A 63 -1.55 2.70 -16.92
N LEU A 64 -1.53 2.77 -18.25
CA LEU A 64 -0.58 2.06 -19.09
C LEU A 64 0.10 3.05 -20.03
N VAL A 65 1.28 2.68 -20.53
CA VAL A 65 1.98 3.46 -21.57
C VAL A 65 2.14 2.63 -22.82
N THR A 66 2.05 3.28 -23.97
CA THR A 66 2.22 2.72 -25.32
C THR A 66 2.88 3.75 -26.23
N ALA A 67 3.33 3.33 -27.41
CA ALA A 67 3.76 4.28 -28.44
C ALA A 67 2.55 5.06 -28.97
N ASN A 68 2.69 6.37 -29.18
CA ASN A 68 1.60 7.23 -29.62
C ASN A 68 1.09 6.87 -31.02
N HIS A 69 1.99 6.51 -31.95
CA HIS A 69 1.60 6.09 -33.30
C HIS A 69 0.70 4.84 -33.32
N VAL A 70 0.71 4.01 -32.27
CA VAL A 70 -0.18 2.85 -32.13
C VAL A 70 -1.64 3.31 -32.00
N VAL A 71 -1.89 4.46 -31.35
CA VAL A 71 -3.24 4.95 -31.04
C VAL A 71 -3.69 6.15 -31.87
N ASP A 72 -2.75 6.88 -32.46
CA ASP A 72 -3.05 7.94 -33.43
C ASP A 72 -3.13 7.40 -34.87
N GLY A 73 -2.50 6.26 -35.12
CA GLY A 73 -2.50 5.60 -36.41
C GLY A 73 -1.46 6.16 -37.37
N ALA A 74 -1.03 5.34 -38.33
CA ALA A 74 0.04 5.66 -39.27
C ALA A 74 -0.43 6.51 -40.47
N ASN A 75 -1.75 6.66 -40.67
CA ASN A 75 -2.33 7.30 -41.86
C ASN A 75 -3.00 8.64 -41.50
N PRO A 76 -2.68 9.73 -42.21
CA PRO A 76 -3.37 11.02 -42.03
C PRO A 76 -4.89 10.88 -42.18
N GLY A 77 -5.64 11.39 -41.19
CA GLY A 77 -7.11 11.37 -41.18
C GLY A 77 -7.75 10.09 -40.63
N ALA A 78 -6.97 9.09 -40.22
CA ALA A 78 -7.47 8.00 -39.39
C ALA A 78 -7.95 8.58 -38.05
N LYS A 79 -9.15 8.21 -37.62
CA LYS A 79 -9.67 8.56 -36.30
C LYS A 79 -9.82 7.30 -35.46
N LEU A 80 -9.34 7.37 -34.23
CA LEU A 80 -9.51 6.32 -33.24
C LEU A 80 -10.98 6.12 -32.90
N GLU A 81 -11.47 4.90 -33.06
CA GLU A 81 -12.83 4.49 -32.67
C GLU A 81 -12.85 3.80 -31.31
N ASN A 82 -11.89 2.89 -31.08
CA ASN A 82 -11.82 2.08 -29.86
C ASN A 82 -10.39 1.55 -29.66
N ILE A 83 -10.01 1.37 -28.39
CA ILE A 83 -8.79 0.63 -28.00
C ILE A 83 -9.24 -0.59 -27.19
N THR A 84 -8.84 -1.77 -27.66
CA THR A 84 -8.95 -2.99 -26.87
C THR A 84 -7.58 -3.46 -26.39
N LEU A 85 -7.54 -3.93 -25.15
CA LEU A 85 -6.38 -4.45 -24.46
C LEU A 85 -6.63 -5.90 -24.10
N GLN A 86 -5.60 -6.74 -24.22
CA GLN A 86 -5.64 -8.12 -23.75
C GLN A 86 -4.44 -8.35 -22.84
N PHE A 87 -4.65 -8.99 -21.69
CA PHE A 87 -3.58 -9.42 -20.79
C PHE A 87 -3.11 -10.84 -21.12
N PHE A 88 -1.87 -11.16 -20.73
CA PHE A 88 -1.22 -12.45 -21.00
C PHE A 88 -2.03 -13.68 -20.54
N ARG A 89 -2.81 -13.55 -19.45
CA ARG A 89 -3.48 -14.68 -18.78
C ARG A 89 -5.00 -14.60 -18.71
N ASP A 90 -5.63 -13.67 -19.42
CA ASP A 90 -7.06 -13.46 -19.30
C ASP A 90 -7.87 -14.22 -20.37
N ASP A 91 -7.39 -15.36 -20.88
CA ASP A 91 -8.11 -16.25 -21.80
C ASP A 91 -8.78 -15.56 -23.01
N ASN A 92 -8.12 -14.53 -23.56
CA ASN A 92 -8.63 -13.65 -24.62
C ASN A 92 -9.75 -12.68 -24.23
N THR A 93 -9.91 -12.41 -22.95
CA THR A 93 -10.75 -11.30 -22.48
C THR A 93 -10.18 -9.98 -22.96
N GLU A 94 -11.02 -9.21 -23.64
CA GLU A 94 -10.70 -7.86 -24.09
C GLU A 94 -11.20 -6.81 -23.10
N TYR A 95 -10.38 -5.80 -22.86
CA TYR A 95 -10.69 -4.66 -22.01
C TYR A 95 -10.65 -3.38 -22.84
N SER A 96 -11.62 -2.50 -22.62
CA SER A 96 -11.62 -1.18 -23.28
C SER A 96 -10.73 -0.19 -22.52
N ALA A 97 -10.02 0.65 -23.27
CA ALA A 97 -9.19 1.72 -22.73
C ALA A 97 -9.42 3.04 -23.47
N GLU A 98 -9.07 4.12 -22.80
CA GLU A 98 -9.13 5.48 -23.32
C GLU A 98 -7.74 6.12 -23.30
N VAL A 99 -7.44 6.95 -24.29
CA VAL A 99 -6.22 7.77 -24.28
C VAL A 99 -6.39 8.89 -23.27
N VAL A 100 -5.43 9.05 -22.37
CA VAL A 100 -5.39 10.16 -21.42
C VAL A 100 -4.87 11.41 -22.14
N PRO A 101 -5.69 12.47 -22.30
CA PRO A 101 -5.28 13.67 -23.01
C PRO A 101 -4.09 14.37 -22.36
N GLY A 102 -3.18 14.90 -23.17
CA GLY A 102 -2.04 15.71 -22.74
C GLY A 102 -0.82 15.52 -23.63
N ASP A 103 0.09 16.47 -23.57
CA ASP A 103 1.35 16.43 -24.31
C ASP A 103 2.36 15.44 -23.68
N SER A 104 3.21 14.90 -24.54
CA SER A 104 4.31 13.99 -24.20
C SER A 104 5.67 14.59 -24.57
N GLU A 105 5.76 15.92 -24.62
CA GLU A 105 6.98 16.69 -24.90
C GLU A 105 7.60 16.34 -26.27
N GLY A 106 6.75 16.13 -27.28
CA GLY A 106 7.18 15.73 -28.63
C GLY A 106 7.66 14.28 -28.76
N LEU A 107 7.56 13.47 -27.69
CA LEU A 107 7.85 12.04 -27.76
C LEU A 107 6.65 11.25 -28.29
N ASP A 108 6.96 10.12 -28.91
CA ASP A 108 5.97 9.14 -29.37
C ASP A 108 5.45 8.26 -28.21
N LEU A 109 4.91 8.92 -27.18
CA LEU A 109 4.37 8.31 -25.97
C LEU A 109 2.88 8.65 -25.83
N ALA A 110 2.05 7.61 -25.72
CA ALA A 110 0.67 7.73 -25.31
C ALA A 110 0.46 7.05 -23.95
N ILE A 111 -0.50 7.59 -23.19
CA ILE A 111 -0.92 7.07 -21.89
C ILE A 111 -2.35 6.58 -22.03
N LEU A 112 -2.60 5.34 -21.62
CA LEU A 112 -3.91 4.72 -21.62
C LEU A 112 -4.46 4.61 -20.21
N LYS A 113 -5.78 4.71 -20.09
CA LYS A 113 -6.52 4.48 -18.86
C LYS A 113 -7.57 3.41 -19.09
N MET A 114 -7.66 2.44 -18.20
CA MET A 114 -8.68 1.40 -18.23
C MET A 114 -9.20 1.08 -16.84
N LYS A 115 -10.41 0.54 -16.74
CA LYS A 115 -10.93 0.04 -15.46
C LYS A 115 -10.12 -1.17 -15.01
N LYS A 116 -9.77 -1.22 -13.72
CA LYS A 116 -9.03 -2.35 -13.14
C LYS A 116 -9.84 -3.66 -13.27
N PRO A 117 -9.26 -4.75 -13.82
CA PRO A 117 -9.92 -6.04 -13.86
C PRO A 117 -10.07 -6.65 -12.46
N ASN A 118 -11.08 -7.50 -12.28
CA ASN A 118 -11.41 -8.14 -10.98
C ASN A 118 -10.38 -9.20 -10.54
N ARG A 119 -9.45 -9.59 -11.42
CA ARG A 119 -8.28 -10.40 -11.12
C ARG A 119 -7.07 -9.54 -11.42
N GLN A 120 -6.06 -9.55 -10.56
CA GLN A 120 -4.93 -8.62 -10.68
C GLN A 120 -3.70 -9.33 -11.25
N PRO A 121 -3.37 -9.14 -12.54
CA PRO A 121 -2.30 -9.87 -13.20
C PRO A 121 -0.96 -9.11 -13.30
N TRP A 122 -0.68 -8.00 -12.59
CA TRP A 122 0.56 -7.23 -12.80
C TRP A 122 1.41 -6.99 -11.55
N LEU A 123 2.71 -6.78 -11.78
CA LEU A 123 3.75 -6.57 -10.75
C LEU A 123 4.09 -5.09 -10.59
N TYR A 124 4.18 -4.57 -9.37
CA TYR A 124 4.67 -3.23 -9.10
C TYR A 124 6.21 -3.21 -9.09
N ALA A 125 6.85 -4.27 -8.58
CA ALA A 125 8.29 -4.48 -8.51
C ALA A 125 8.89 -4.91 -9.86
N SER A 126 8.71 -4.06 -10.86
CA SER A 126 9.05 -4.34 -12.25
C SER A 126 10.05 -3.34 -12.84
N ALA A 127 10.35 -2.22 -12.17
CA ALA A 127 11.23 -1.18 -12.72
C ALA A 127 12.72 -1.45 -12.44
N ASP A 128 13.56 -1.04 -13.40
CA ASP A 128 14.98 -0.77 -13.18
C ASP A 128 15.18 0.75 -13.21
N LEU A 129 15.22 1.35 -12.02
CA LEU A 129 15.42 2.79 -11.85
C LEU A 129 16.91 3.18 -11.80
N THR A 130 17.83 2.24 -12.03
CA THR A 130 19.24 2.59 -12.10
C THR A 130 19.50 3.44 -13.34
N PRO A 131 20.42 4.43 -13.27
CA PRO A 131 20.78 5.22 -14.44
C PRO A 131 21.23 4.31 -15.58
N LEU A 132 20.51 4.36 -16.70
CA LEU A 132 20.78 3.55 -17.87
C LEU A 132 22.19 3.89 -18.41
N LYS A 133 22.88 2.89 -18.96
CA LYS A 133 24.24 3.06 -19.52
C LYS A 133 24.35 2.40 -20.88
N ALA A 134 25.19 2.97 -21.74
CA ALA A 134 25.58 2.30 -22.99
C ALA A 134 26.22 0.94 -22.67
N GLY A 135 25.90 -0.06 -23.49
CA GLY A 135 26.32 -1.45 -23.31
C GLY A 135 25.43 -2.28 -22.38
N THR A 136 24.48 -1.69 -21.65
CA THR A 136 23.51 -2.45 -20.85
C THR A 136 22.77 -3.45 -21.73
N LYS A 137 22.81 -4.73 -21.34
CA LYS A 137 22.08 -5.79 -22.03
C LYS A 137 20.59 -5.63 -21.81
N VAL A 138 19.83 -5.79 -22.89
CA VAL A 138 18.38 -5.63 -22.87
C VAL A 138 17.69 -6.67 -23.75
N THR A 139 16.45 -6.98 -23.41
CA THR A 139 15.50 -7.74 -24.24
C THR A 139 14.14 -7.03 -24.17
N TYR A 140 13.11 -7.58 -24.79
CA TYR A 140 11.75 -7.01 -24.76
C TYR A 140 10.70 -8.12 -24.64
N VAL A 141 9.48 -7.70 -24.29
CA VAL A 141 8.29 -8.56 -24.28
C VAL A 141 7.27 -7.98 -25.24
N GLY A 142 6.87 -8.76 -26.23
CA GLY A 142 5.79 -8.39 -27.15
C GLY A 142 6.25 -8.43 -28.60
N LYS A 143 5.64 -9.30 -29.40
CA LYS A 143 5.87 -9.41 -30.84
C LYS A 143 4.63 -10.01 -31.50
N ASN A 144 4.14 -9.44 -32.60
CA ASN A 144 3.00 -9.96 -33.37
C ASN A 144 1.77 -10.29 -32.50
N ALA A 145 1.37 -9.37 -31.62
CA ALA A 145 0.28 -9.56 -30.65
C ALA A 145 0.46 -10.73 -29.65
N THR A 146 1.66 -11.32 -29.57
CA THR A 146 2.02 -12.35 -28.58
C THR A 146 3.03 -11.82 -27.56
N TRP A 147 2.99 -12.34 -26.34
CA TRP A 147 3.96 -12.04 -25.26
C TRP A 147 5.30 -12.76 -25.46
N TYR A 148 5.81 -12.70 -26.69
CA TYR A 148 7.10 -13.25 -27.06
C TYR A 148 8.24 -12.53 -26.33
N VAL A 149 9.21 -13.31 -25.86
CA VAL A 149 10.48 -12.81 -25.29
C VAL A 149 11.59 -13.14 -26.28
N ALA A 150 12.37 -12.13 -26.65
CA ALA A 150 13.45 -12.33 -27.62
C ALA A 150 14.51 -13.31 -27.10
N LYS A 151 14.91 -14.24 -27.99
CA LYS A 151 15.93 -15.26 -27.70
C LYS A 151 17.33 -14.67 -27.62
N GLN A 152 17.59 -13.57 -28.29
CA GLN A 152 18.87 -12.88 -28.27
C GLN A 152 18.73 -11.52 -27.59
N ALA A 153 19.59 -11.26 -26.60
CA ALA A 153 19.66 -9.93 -26.00
C ALA A 153 20.33 -8.93 -26.95
N GLY A 154 19.71 -7.76 -27.03
CA GLY A 154 20.32 -6.56 -27.57
C GLY A 154 21.09 -5.80 -26.50
N ARG A 155 21.41 -4.56 -26.81
CA ARG A 155 22.14 -3.66 -25.90
C ARG A 155 21.83 -2.20 -26.18
N ILE A 156 21.88 -1.38 -25.13
CA ILE A 156 21.83 0.07 -25.26
C ILE A 156 23.06 0.56 -26.02
N LYS A 157 22.85 1.35 -27.08
CA LYS A 157 23.89 1.95 -27.91
C LYS A 157 24.25 3.35 -27.40
N SER A 158 23.25 4.21 -27.21
CA SER A 158 23.40 5.59 -26.73
C SER A 158 22.17 6.05 -25.96
N ILE A 159 22.33 7.08 -25.15
CA ILE A 159 21.31 7.66 -24.26
C ILE A 159 21.39 9.17 -24.42
N ASN A 160 20.25 9.86 -24.24
CA ASN A 160 20.09 11.29 -24.48
C ASN A 160 20.45 11.65 -25.92
N VAL A 161 19.89 10.91 -26.88
CA VAL A 161 19.94 11.33 -28.29
C VAL A 161 19.15 12.64 -28.46
N ASP A 162 19.48 13.41 -29.50
CA ASP A 162 18.99 14.78 -29.69
C ASP A 162 17.47 14.91 -29.49
N SER A 163 17.05 16.03 -28.89
CA SER A 163 15.65 16.33 -28.52
C SER A 163 14.67 16.42 -29.69
N ASP A 164 15.19 16.46 -30.92
CA ASP A 164 14.37 16.47 -32.14
C ASP A 164 13.85 15.07 -32.49
N ASN A 165 14.28 14.03 -31.77
CA ASN A 165 13.79 12.67 -31.93
C ASN A 165 12.56 12.42 -31.03
N GLU A 166 11.65 11.58 -31.51
CA GLU A 166 10.48 11.11 -30.75
C GLU A 166 10.83 10.09 -29.64
N TYR A 167 12.13 9.91 -29.36
CA TYR A 167 12.70 8.98 -28.38
C TYR A 167 14.04 9.54 -27.84
N ASP A 168 14.45 9.11 -26.65
CA ASP A 168 15.66 9.64 -25.97
C ASP A 168 16.82 8.63 -25.89
N THR A 169 16.60 7.38 -26.31
CA THR A 169 17.57 6.28 -26.19
C THR A 169 17.62 5.46 -27.47
N LEU A 170 18.80 4.93 -27.81
CA LEU A 170 18.98 3.96 -28.90
C LEU A 170 19.45 2.61 -28.35
N ALA A 171 18.82 1.53 -28.84
CA ALA A 171 19.28 0.16 -28.65
C ALA A 171 19.65 -0.49 -29.99
N THR A 172 20.39 -1.60 -29.95
CA THR A 172 20.82 -2.33 -31.15
C THR A 172 20.88 -3.84 -30.89
N ASN A 173 20.94 -4.63 -31.96
CA ASN A 173 20.92 -6.10 -31.94
C ASN A 173 19.64 -6.68 -31.31
N LEU A 174 18.49 -6.07 -31.60
CA LEU A 174 17.17 -6.58 -31.21
C LEU A 174 16.41 -7.04 -32.47
N GLU A 175 15.84 -8.24 -32.43
CA GLU A 175 15.11 -8.83 -33.57
C GLU A 175 13.64 -8.35 -33.62
N LEU A 176 13.45 -7.07 -33.92
CA LEU A 176 12.12 -6.45 -33.95
C LEU A 176 11.38 -6.72 -35.27
N ASP A 177 10.10 -7.06 -35.16
CA ASP A 177 9.16 -7.05 -36.29
C ASP A 177 8.09 -5.95 -36.09
N VAL A 178 7.32 -5.67 -37.14
CA VAL A 178 6.13 -4.82 -37.06
C VAL A 178 5.19 -5.31 -35.94
N GLY A 179 4.61 -4.36 -35.19
CA GLY A 179 3.74 -4.66 -34.06
C GLY A 179 4.47 -4.87 -32.73
N THR A 180 5.77 -4.56 -32.63
CA THR A 180 6.53 -4.54 -31.36
C THR A 180 6.43 -3.18 -30.65
N SER A 181 5.95 -2.14 -31.31
CA SER A 181 5.85 -0.78 -30.75
C SER A 181 5.06 -0.75 -29.44
N GLY A 182 5.54 0.02 -28.48
CA GLY A 182 5.00 0.12 -27.13
C GLY A 182 5.42 -1.03 -26.19
N ALA A 183 6.12 -2.06 -26.68
CA ALA A 183 6.65 -3.13 -25.84
C ALA A 183 7.65 -2.59 -24.80
N PRO A 184 7.66 -3.09 -23.56
CA PRO A 184 8.68 -2.71 -22.60
C PRO A 184 10.04 -3.29 -22.98
N LEU A 185 11.07 -2.47 -22.81
CA LEU A 185 12.47 -2.87 -22.87
C LEU A 185 12.94 -3.25 -21.46
N ILE A 186 13.61 -4.39 -21.33
CA ILE A 186 13.89 -5.05 -20.05
C ILE A 186 15.39 -5.33 -19.91
N SER A 187 15.96 -4.94 -18.78
CA SER A 187 17.30 -5.31 -18.32
C SER A 187 17.24 -6.50 -17.35
N ALA A 188 18.40 -6.92 -16.84
CA ALA A 188 18.47 -7.96 -15.82
C ALA A 188 17.76 -7.57 -14.51
N ASN A 189 17.56 -6.27 -14.26
CA ASN A 189 16.93 -5.78 -13.03
C ASN A 189 15.45 -5.42 -13.23
N GLY A 190 14.96 -5.19 -14.45
CA GLY A 190 13.58 -4.79 -14.68
C GLY A 190 13.37 -4.01 -15.98
N ILE A 191 12.20 -3.40 -16.11
CA ILE A 191 11.85 -2.50 -17.23
C ILE A 191 12.78 -1.28 -17.18
N VAL A 192 13.37 -0.92 -18.31
CA VAL A 192 14.26 0.24 -18.50
C VAL A 192 13.73 1.25 -19.51
N GLY A 193 12.68 0.91 -20.25
CA GLY A 193 12.08 1.82 -21.23
C GLY A 193 11.00 1.15 -22.06
N MET A 194 10.63 1.80 -23.16
CA MET A 194 9.61 1.36 -24.10
C MET A 194 10.13 1.45 -25.53
N VAL A 195 9.89 0.41 -26.33
CA VAL A 195 10.26 0.35 -27.75
C VAL A 195 9.33 1.23 -28.57
N ILE A 196 9.89 2.07 -29.43
CA ILE A 196 9.16 2.99 -30.31
C ILE A 196 9.28 2.56 -31.75
N THR A 197 10.50 2.60 -32.29
CA THR A 197 10.75 2.35 -33.71
C THR A 197 11.41 0.99 -33.92
N ASN A 198 11.05 0.33 -35.02
CA ASN A 198 11.53 -1.00 -35.39
C ASN A 198 12.48 -0.94 -36.61
N SER A 199 13.59 -0.20 -36.50
CA SER A 199 14.68 -0.36 -37.47
C SER A 199 15.62 -1.49 -37.04
N SER A 200 16.07 -2.30 -38.00
CA SER A 200 16.93 -3.47 -37.74
C SER A 200 18.31 -3.12 -37.18
N GLU A 201 18.78 -1.88 -37.39
CA GLU A 201 20.10 -1.44 -36.93
C GLU A 201 20.05 -0.60 -35.64
N ASN A 202 19.04 0.27 -35.52
CA ASN A 202 18.85 1.19 -34.39
C ASN A 202 17.39 1.20 -33.94
N VAL A 203 17.17 0.83 -32.69
CA VAL A 203 15.84 0.81 -32.08
C VAL A 203 15.67 2.06 -31.23
N GLY A 204 14.70 2.89 -31.57
CA GLY A 204 14.29 4.03 -30.77
C GLY A 204 13.58 3.57 -29.50
N VAL A 205 13.98 4.12 -28.36
CA VAL A 205 13.48 3.75 -27.03
C VAL A 205 13.20 5.03 -26.24
N ILE A 206 12.05 5.09 -25.57
CA ILE A 206 11.82 6.08 -24.52
C ILE A 206 12.24 5.46 -23.19
N SER A 207 13.20 6.08 -22.51
CA SER A 207 13.71 5.60 -21.22
C SER A 207 12.64 5.66 -20.13
N LEU A 208 12.72 4.72 -19.19
CA LEU A 208 11.79 4.65 -18.05
C LEU A 208 11.82 5.94 -17.22
N ALA A 209 12.99 6.57 -17.10
CA ALA A 209 13.16 7.82 -16.38
C ALA A 209 12.37 8.96 -17.05
N LYS A 210 12.40 9.04 -18.39
CA LYS A 210 11.65 10.03 -19.15
C LYS A 210 10.14 9.81 -19.03
N ILE A 211 9.68 8.55 -19.17
CA ILE A 211 8.27 8.17 -18.96
C ILE A 211 7.80 8.59 -17.55
N LYS A 212 8.57 8.23 -16.52
CA LYS A 212 8.26 8.62 -15.13
C LYS A 212 8.17 10.13 -14.94
N GLY A 213 9.09 10.89 -15.55
CA GLY A 213 9.09 12.35 -15.51
C GLY A 213 7.80 12.96 -16.09
N ILE A 214 7.37 12.47 -17.26
CA ILE A 214 6.15 12.94 -17.94
C ILE A 214 4.90 12.59 -17.14
N LEU A 215 4.80 11.38 -16.59
CA LEU A 215 3.67 11.03 -15.73
C LEU A 215 3.63 11.92 -14.48
N GLY A 216 4.79 12.17 -13.86
CA GLY A 216 4.92 13.02 -12.69
C GLY A 216 4.52 14.48 -12.96
N SER A 217 4.99 15.08 -14.07
CA SER A 217 4.63 16.46 -14.44
C SER A 217 3.15 16.63 -14.74
N ARG A 218 2.48 15.56 -15.19
CA ARG A 218 1.04 15.50 -15.44
C ARG A 218 0.20 15.10 -14.23
N GLY A 219 0.81 14.83 -13.07
CA GLY A 219 0.12 14.35 -11.87
C GLY A 219 -0.54 12.98 -12.04
N LEU A 220 -0.03 12.15 -12.95
CA LEU A 220 -0.57 10.82 -13.24
C LEU A 220 0.06 9.76 -12.31
N PRO A 221 -0.65 8.65 -12.02
CA PRO A 221 -0.16 7.65 -11.08
C PRO A 221 1.13 6.96 -11.55
N TRP A 222 2.07 6.81 -10.62
CA TRP A 222 3.28 6.01 -10.79
C TRP A 222 3.35 4.96 -9.69
N GLY A 223 3.17 3.70 -10.06
CA GLY A 223 3.18 2.57 -9.14
C GLY A 223 4.44 1.73 -9.20
N LEU A 224 5.28 1.87 -10.24
CA LEU A 224 6.42 0.97 -10.40
C LEU A 224 7.54 1.26 -9.40
N ILE A 225 7.98 0.20 -8.73
CA ILE A 225 9.08 0.21 -7.77
C ILE A 225 10.23 -0.66 -8.29
N PRO A 226 11.48 -0.43 -7.83
CA PRO A 226 12.60 -1.28 -8.18
C PRO A 226 12.30 -2.75 -7.88
N ALA A 227 12.66 -3.65 -8.78
CA ALA A 227 12.56 -5.07 -8.47
C ALA A 227 13.46 -5.42 -7.28
N ALA A 228 12.90 -6.01 -6.22
CA ALA A 228 13.71 -6.60 -5.15
C ALA A 228 14.56 -7.75 -5.71
N LYS A 229 15.70 -8.05 -5.06
CA LYS A 229 16.49 -9.25 -5.38
C LYS A 229 15.60 -10.50 -5.25
N SER A 230 15.82 -11.45 -6.16
CA SER A 230 14.98 -12.62 -6.49
C SER A 230 13.95 -13.02 -5.43
N PRO A 231 12.67 -13.15 -5.81
CA PRO A 231 11.66 -13.57 -4.86
C PRO A 231 12.00 -14.95 -4.31
N LEU A 232 11.77 -15.11 -3.02
CA LEU A 232 11.70 -16.41 -2.36
C LEU A 232 10.73 -17.29 -3.15
N THR A 233 11.09 -18.55 -3.42
CA THR A 233 10.10 -19.47 -3.99
C THR A 233 9.05 -19.78 -2.93
N LEU A 234 7.79 -19.52 -3.27
CA LEU A 234 6.66 -19.90 -2.43
C LEU A 234 6.33 -21.39 -2.53
N ASP A 235 6.95 -22.13 -3.46
CA ASP A 235 6.62 -23.54 -3.71
C ASP A 235 6.70 -24.37 -2.42
N GLY A 236 5.64 -25.12 -2.16
CA GLY A 236 5.52 -25.97 -0.99
C GLY A 236 4.23 -25.75 -0.20
N VAL A 237 4.18 -26.36 0.97
CA VAL A 237 3.03 -26.31 1.87
C VAL A 237 3.26 -25.26 2.95
N TRP A 238 2.22 -24.48 3.24
CA TRP A 238 2.23 -23.42 4.23
C TRP A 238 1.10 -23.64 5.23
N ALA A 239 1.36 -23.34 6.50
CA ALA A 239 0.34 -23.36 7.55
C ALA A 239 0.02 -21.94 8.02
N PRO A 240 -1.26 -21.54 8.07
CA PRO A 240 -1.66 -20.30 8.71
C PRO A 240 -1.57 -20.43 10.24
N LYS A 241 -1.18 -19.34 10.90
CA LYS A 241 -1.08 -19.22 12.35
C LYS A 241 -1.78 -17.95 12.82
N THR A 242 -2.98 -18.09 13.36
CA THR A 242 -3.70 -17.03 14.08
C THR A 242 -4.61 -17.67 15.14
N PRO A 243 -5.00 -16.96 16.22
CA PRO A 243 -5.85 -17.52 17.27
C PRO A 243 -7.23 -18.02 16.80
N ASN A 244 -7.70 -17.54 15.65
CA ASN A 244 -9.05 -17.80 15.13
C ASN A 244 -9.05 -18.72 13.89
N ILE A 245 -7.88 -19.19 13.45
CA ILE A 245 -7.76 -20.09 12.30
C ILE A 245 -7.32 -21.47 12.80
N PRO A 246 -8.06 -22.55 12.49
CA PRO A 246 -7.68 -23.91 12.85
C PRO A 246 -6.24 -24.26 12.42
N ASP A 247 -5.46 -24.85 13.33
CA ASP A 247 -4.06 -25.26 13.12
C ASP A 247 -3.85 -26.28 11.99
N ASN A 248 -4.93 -26.79 11.41
CA ASN A 248 -4.95 -27.88 10.46
C ASN A 248 -5.20 -27.41 9.01
N ILE A 249 -5.43 -26.12 8.76
CA ILE A 249 -5.52 -25.58 7.38
C ILE A 249 -4.14 -25.62 6.73
N ARG A 250 -4.08 -25.96 5.43
CA ARG A 250 -2.84 -25.99 4.65
C ARG A 250 -3.03 -25.24 3.34
N LEU A 251 -2.06 -24.39 2.99
CA LEU A 251 -1.99 -23.70 1.71
C LEU A 251 -0.86 -24.32 0.90
N THR A 252 -1.16 -24.96 -0.22
CA THR A 252 -0.14 -25.50 -1.13
C THR A 252 0.06 -24.53 -2.27
N PHE A 253 1.24 -23.91 -2.34
CA PHE A 253 1.62 -23.03 -3.44
C PHE A 253 2.37 -23.85 -4.48
N LYS A 254 1.95 -23.69 -5.73
CA LYS A 254 2.60 -24.27 -6.91
C LYS A 254 2.86 -23.14 -7.90
N SER A 255 4.11 -23.00 -8.30
CA SER A 255 4.47 -22.03 -9.33
C SER A 255 3.64 -22.28 -10.59
N SER A 256 2.92 -21.25 -11.01
CA SER A 256 2.11 -21.28 -12.23
C SER A 256 2.93 -20.86 -13.46
N ASP A 257 4.09 -20.24 -13.23
CA ASP A 257 5.03 -19.80 -14.25
C ASP A 257 6.44 -19.62 -13.69
N ASP A 258 7.20 -18.79 -14.40
CA ASP A 258 8.62 -18.56 -14.31
C ASP A 258 9.03 -17.64 -13.13
N TYR A 259 8.38 -17.73 -11.95
CA TYR A 259 8.88 -17.37 -10.58
C TYR A 259 8.06 -16.37 -9.75
N ALA A 260 7.11 -15.65 -10.33
CA ALA A 260 6.36 -14.61 -9.60
C ALA A 260 4.91 -14.99 -9.32
N HIS A 261 4.29 -15.87 -10.13
CA HIS A 261 2.88 -16.21 -9.96
C HIS A 261 2.72 -17.65 -9.49
N TYR A 262 1.88 -17.83 -8.49
CA TYR A 262 1.60 -19.12 -7.88
C TYR A 262 0.10 -19.36 -7.93
N ILE A 263 -0.28 -20.59 -8.24
CA ILE A 263 -1.61 -21.08 -7.89
C ILE A 263 -1.48 -21.62 -6.47
N TYR A 264 -2.40 -21.24 -5.59
CA TYR A 264 -2.46 -21.85 -4.28
C TYR A 264 -3.78 -22.59 -4.09
N GLU A 265 -3.68 -23.75 -3.46
CA GLU A 265 -4.80 -24.61 -3.08
C GLU A 265 -4.90 -24.57 -1.55
N MET A 266 -6.12 -24.36 -1.03
CA MET A 266 -6.37 -24.36 0.41
C MET A 266 -7.10 -25.64 0.82
N ASP A 267 -6.47 -26.42 1.69
CA ASP A 267 -7.02 -27.64 2.26
C ASP A 267 -7.63 -27.37 3.64
N PHE A 268 -8.89 -27.79 3.80
CA PHE A 268 -9.67 -27.69 5.03
C PHE A 268 -10.01 -29.12 5.51
N PRO A 269 -9.41 -29.60 6.61
CA PRO A 269 -9.56 -31.00 7.00
C PRO A 269 -10.97 -31.41 7.41
N SER A 270 -11.83 -30.45 7.78
CA SER A 270 -13.21 -30.67 8.19
C SER A 270 -14.24 -30.49 7.07
N SER A 271 -13.84 -30.00 5.89
CA SER A 271 -14.74 -29.82 4.74
C SER A 271 -13.91 -29.60 3.47
N PRO A 272 -13.87 -30.56 2.53
CA PRO A 272 -13.18 -30.36 1.26
C PRO A 272 -13.93 -29.26 0.49
N ARG A 273 -13.37 -28.05 0.50
CA ARG A 273 -13.76 -26.98 -0.41
C ARG A 273 -12.63 -26.82 -1.40
N ASP A 274 -12.94 -26.85 -2.69
CA ASP A 274 -12.00 -26.53 -3.77
C ASP A 274 -11.76 -25.02 -3.78
N ASN A 275 -10.93 -24.58 -2.86
CA ASN A 275 -10.57 -23.19 -2.68
C ASN A 275 -9.22 -22.95 -3.35
N GLN A 276 -9.28 -22.45 -4.58
CA GLN A 276 -8.11 -22.08 -5.36
C GLN A 276 -7.99 -20.55 -5.44
N GLY A 277 -6.76 -20.08 -5.41
CA GLY A 277 -6.45 -18.68 -5.62
C GLY A 277 -5.15 -18.48 -6.38
N ILE A 278 -4.86 -17.23 -6.67
CA ILE A 278 -3.64 -16.78 -7.33
C ILE A 278 -2.84 -15.99 -6.32
N ALA A 279 -1.56 -16.23 -6.24
CA ALA A 279 -0.63 -15.43 -5.48
C ALA A 279 0.45 -14.86 -6.40
N VAL A 280 0.87 -13.65 -6.12
CA VAL A 280 1.87 -12.93 -6.90
C VAL A 280 2.91 -12.37 -5.96
N VAL A 281 4.18 -12.71 -6.21
CA VAL A 281 5.31 -12.13 -5.49
C VAL A 281 5.69 -10.82 -6.16
N ASP A 282 5.55 -9.75 -5.41
CA ASP A 282 5.70 -8.37 -5.84
C ASP A 282 6.71 -7.67 -4.94
N GLY A 283 7.99 -7.84 -5.26
CA GLY A 283 9.09 -7.32 -4.43
C GLY A 283 9.31 -8.21 -3.20
N ASP A 284 9.22 -7.62 -2.01
CA ASP A 284 9.22 -8.30 -0.72
C ASP A 284 7.81 -8.66 -0.22
N GLU A 285 6.78 -8.37 -1.03
CA GLU A 285 5.39 -8.69 -0.73
C GLU A 285 4.88 -9.87 -1.55
N VAL A 286 3.94 -10.61 -0.99
CA VAL A 286 3.09 -11.58 -1.66
C VAL A 286 1.68 -11.05 -1.59
N LYS A 287 1.06 -10.89 -2.75
CA LYS A 287 -0.35 -10.54 -2.85
C LYS A 287 -1.11 -11.80 -3.24
N ILE A 288 -2.15 -12.14 -2.51
CA ILE A 288 -2.99 -13.31 -2.77
C ILE A 288 -4.40 -12.85 -3.11
N TRP A 289 -5.03 -13.56 -4.04
CA TRP A 289 -6.41 -13.37 -4.44
C TRP A 289 -7.09 -14.72 -4.48
N GLN A 290 -8.22 -14.83 -3.79
CA GLN A 290 -9.08 -16.00 -3.87
C GLN A 290 -10.42 -15.61 -4.45
N SER A 291 -10.91 -16.41 -5.40
CA SER A 291 -12.32 -16.36 -5.77
C SER A 291 -13.06 -17.38 -4.91
N MET A 292 -14.06 -16.94 -4.15
CA MET A 292 -14.92 -17.84 -3.36
C MET A 292 -16.29 -18.00 -4.02
N SER A 293 -17.03 -19.04 -3.62
CA SER A 293 -18.44 -19.22 -4.01
C SER A 293 -19.27 -17.99 -3.60
N ALA A 294 -20.22 -17.58 -4.46
CA ALA A 294 -21.08 -16.40 -4.30
C ALA A 294 -20.44 -15.02 -4.58
N SER A 295 -19.54 -14.93 -5.56
CA SER A 295 -19.01 -13.65 -6.10
C SER A 295 -18.10 -12.86 -5.13
N LYS A 296 -17.73 -13.46 -4.00
CA LYS A 296 -16.84 -12.82 -3.02
C LYS A 296 -15.39 -13.13 -3.37
N THR A 297 -14.58 -12.09 -3.44
CA THR A 297 -13.14 -12.21 -3.59
C THR A 297 -12.46 -11.86 -2.27
N SER A 298 -11.54 -12.70 -1.81
CA SER A 298 -10.62 -12.32 -0.75
C SER A 298 -9.31 -11.82 -1.34
N TYR A 299 -8.75 -10.80 -0.71
CA TYR A 299 -7.47 -10.22 -1.05
C TYR A 299 -6.57 -10.28 0.16
N GLY A 300 -5.30 -10.62 0.00
CA GLY A 300 -4.33 -10.43 1.07
C GLY A 300 -3.00 -9.91 0.58
N THR A 301 -2.32 -9.14 1.43
CA THR A 301 -0.95 -8.65 1.21
C THR A 301 -0.09 -9.11 2.37
N PHE A 302 1.03 -9.75 2.05
CA PHE A 302 1.93 -10.34 3.03
C PHE A 302 3.35 -9.90 2.76
N LYS A 303 4.11 -9.55 3.80
CA LYS A 303 5.56 -9.38 3.69
C LYS A 303 6.25 -10.70 3.94
N ILE A 304 7.28 -11.00 3.15
CA ILE A 304 8.06 -12.21 3.30
C ILE A 304 9.28 -11.95 4.19
N TYR A 305 9.47 -12.80 5.19
CA TYR A 305 10.59 -12.81 6.11
C TYR A 305 11.30 -14.16 6.03
N GLY A 306 12.63 -14.16 6.11
CA GLY A 306 13.45 -15.37 6.01
C GLY A 306 14.53 -15.28 4.92
N SER A 307 15.30 -16.35 4.77
CA SER A 307 16.50 -16.36 3.92
C SER A 307 16.22 -16.48 2.43
N GLN A 308 16.77 -15.56 1.65
CA GLN A 308 16.75 -15.57 0.16
C GLN A 308 17.62 -16.68 -0.47
N SER A 309 18.24 -17.53 0.36
CA SER A 309 19.08 -18.64 -0.06
C SER A 309 18.23 -19.80 -0.58
N SER A 310 18.62 -20.37 -1.73
CA SER A 310 18.09 -21.65 -2.22
C SER A 310 18.46 -22.85 -1.33
N ASP A 311 19.32 -22.66 -0.32
CA ASP A 311 19.78 -23.67 0.61
C ASP A 311 18.97 -23.57 1.93
N SER A 312 18.00 -24.49 2.05
CA SER A 312 16.78 -24.47 2.86
C SER A 312 16.97 -24.81 4.35
N ARG A 313 17.80 -24.05 5.06
CA ARG A 313 17.93 -24.19 6.53
C ARG A 313 17.28 -23.09 7.36
N GLU A 314 16.86 -22.00 6.75
CA GLU A 314 16.25 -20.85 7.42
C GLU A 314 14.75 -20.77 7.10
N GLY A 315 13.91 -20.73 8.14
CA GLY A 315 12.46 -20.74 8.00
C GLY A 315 11.91 -19.49 7.29
N ILE A 316 10.86 -19.66 6.48
CA ILE A 316 10.20 -18.57 5.76
C ILE A 316 8.83 -18.29 6.40
N VAL A 317 8.57 -17.02 6.68
CA VAL A 317 7.31 -16.52 7.25
C VAL A 317 6.72 -15.46 6.32
N MET A 318 5.41 -15.48 6.15
CA MET A 318 4.66 -14.39 5.54
C MET A 318 3.77 -13.76 6.61
N ASP A 319 3.83 -12.44 6.81
CA ASP A 319 2.93 -11.71 7.72
C ASP A 319 2.16 -10.66 6.95
N GLY A 320 0.84 -10.66 7.08
CA GLY A 320 -0.02 -9.87 6.24
C GLY A 320 -1.43 -9.71 6.74
N LEU A 321 -2.22 -9.03 5.92
CA LEU A 321 -3.65 -8.83 6.14
C LEU A 321 -4.40 -9.54 5.03
N ILE A 322 -5.49 -10.23 5.36
CA ILE A 322 -6.46 -10.75 4.41
C ILE A 322 -7.81 -10.07 4.65
N THR A 323 -8.43 -9.57 3.60
CA THR A 323 -9.78 -9.02 3.60
C THR A 323 -10.69 -10.02 2.89
N ASP A 324 -11.68 -10.53 3.60
CA ASP A 324 -12.74 -11.36 3.01
C ASP A 324 -13.91 -10.45 2.62
N GLY A 325 -14.01 -10.15 1.31
CA GLY A 325 -15.13 -9.41 0.72
C GLY A 325 -15.58 -8.22 1.55
N ASP A 326 -16.82 -8.30 2.06
CA ASP A 326 -17.52 -7.17 2.65
C ASP A 326 -17.25 -6.90 4.13
N MET A 327 -16.55 -7.73 4.91
CA MET A 327 -16.72 -7.59 6.36
C MET A 327 -15.53 -7.52 7.30
N GLN A 328 -14.37 -8.18 7.14
CA GLN A 328 -13.28 -7.98 8.12
C GLN A 328 -11.89 -8.19 7.53
N THR A 329 -10.96 -7.31 7.90
CA THR A 329 -9.53 -7.49 7.65
C THR A 329 -8.93 -8.29 8.81
N THR A 330 -8.35 -9.44 8.50
CA THR A 330 -7.75 -10.36 9.48
C THR A 330 -6.24 -10.37 9.29
N GLN A 331 -5.48 -10.17 10.37
CA GLN A 331 -4.03 -10.40 10.33
C GLN A 331 -3.76 -11.89 10.23
N LEU A 332 -2.96 -12.29 9.25
CA LEU A 332 -2.62 -13.66 8.95
C LEU A 332 -1.10 -13.81 8.87
N ARG A 333 -0.60 -14.83 9.57
CA ARG A 333 0.78 -15.26 9.47
C ARG A 333 0.83 -16.64 8.83
N LEU A 334 1.66 -16.84 7.82
CA LEU A 334 1.87 -18.13 7.15
C LEU A 334 3.31 -18.60 7.38
N VAL A 335 3.46 -19.91 7.62
CA VAL A 335 4.76 -20.54 7.86
C VAL A 335 4.99 -21.64 6.84
N LYS A 336 6.17 -21.65 6.21
CA LYS A 336 6.55 -22.72 5.29
C LYS A 336 6.82 -24.02 6.06
N LEU A 337 6.22 -25.12 5.61
CA LEU A 337 6.42 -26.45 6.19
C LEU A 337 7.58 -27.16 5.48
N LYS A 338 8.47 -27.78 6.25
CA LYS A 338 9.63 -28.49 5.71
C LYS A 338 9.37 -29.98 5.47
N ASP A 339 8.49 -30.59 6.26
CA ASP A 339 7.86 -31.90 6.08
C ASP A 339 7.04 -32.19 7.36
N GLY A 340 5.70 -32.15 7.28
CA GLY A 340 4.79 -32.54 8.38
C GLY A 340 4.78 -31.67 9.66
N ALA A 341 5.84 -30.90 9.92
CA ALA A 341 5.97 -29.96 11.04
C ALA A 341 6.26 -28.54 10.54
N ASP A 342 5.80 -27.56 11.31
CA ASP A 342 6.19 -26.15 11.16
C ASP A 342 7.73 -26.05 11.26
N ASP A 343 8.38 -25.26 10.40
CA ASP A 343 9.84 -25.10 10.44
C ASP A 343 10.26 -24.52 11.82
N PRO A 344 11.07 -25.23 12.63
CA PRO A 344 11.42 -24.79 13.98
C PRO A 344 12.07 -23.40 14.03
N GLN A 345 12.77 -22.99 12.97
CA GLN A 345 13.36 -21.65 12.90
C GLN A 345 12.32 -20.58 12.60
N ALA A 346 11.33 -20.88 11.76
CA ALA A 346 10.19 -19.99 11.56
C ALA A 346 9.40 -19.84 12.87
N ILE A 347 9.18 -20.94 13.61
CA ILE A 347 8.54 -20.90 14.94
C ILE A 347 9.34 -20.03 15.92
N ALA A 348 10.66 -20.21 15.98
CA ALA A 348 11.53 -19.40 16.81
C ALA A 348 11.44 -17.92 16.44
N TRP A 349 11.52 -17.60 15.13
CA TRP A 349 11.36 -16.24 14.64
C TRP A 349 10.01 -15.64 15.04
N MET A 350 8.91 -16.38 14.88
CA MET A 350 7.56 -15.90 15.25
C MET A 350 7.43 -15.63 16.74
N ARG A 351 8.00 -16.49 17.59
CA ARG A 351 8.04 -16.30 19.04
C ARG A 351 8.79 -15.03 19.41
N ASP A 352 9.91 -14.78 18.72
CA ASP A 352 10.79 -13.65 18.99
C ASP A 352 10.27 -12.36 18.32
N ASN A 353 9.34 -12.48 17.35
CA ASN A 353 8.69 -11.40 16.61
C ASN A 353 7.16 -11.56 16.62
N PRO A 354 6.50 -11.43 17.78
CA PRO A 354 5.05 -11.57 17.88
C PRO A 354 4.36 -10.49 17.04
N SER A 355 3.27 -10.85 16.35
CA SER A 355 2.46 -9.87 15.61
C SER A 355 1.84 -8.85 16.56
N ASP A 356 1.47 -7.66 16.07
CA ASP A 356 0.77 -6.66 16.89
C ASP A 356 -0.52 -7.23 17.50
N PHE A 357 -1.24 -8.07 16.75
CA PHE A 357 -2.40 -8.79 17.27
C PHE A 357 -2.02 -9.75 18.41
N GLU A 358 -0.94 -10.53 18.28
CA GLU A 358 -0.49 -11.40 19.36
C GLU A 358 0.03 -10.63 20.57
N GLN A 359 0.71 -9.49 20.35
CA GLN A 359 1.16 -8.61 21.41
C GLN A 359 -0.03 -8.04 22.16
N MET A 360 -1.04 -7.51 21.44
CA MET A 360 -2.29 -7.04 22.03
C MET A 360 -3.05 -8.17 22.72
N ALA A 361 -3.22 -9.32 22.08
CA ALA A 361 -3.88 -10.46 22.66
C ALA A 361 -3.17 -10.87 23.96
N ARG A 362 -1.85 -11.09 23.97
CA ARG A 362 -1.11 -11.41 25.21
C ARG A 362 -1.30 -10.35 26.29
N LYS A 363 -1.29 -9.07 25.89
CA LYS A 363 -1.46 -7.93 26.78
C LYS A 363 -2.85 -7.85 27.43
N TYR A 364 -3.90 -8.16 26.68
CA TYR A 364 -5.30 -8.01 27.11
C TYR A 364 -6.01 -9.33 27.44
N LEU A 365 -5.43 -10.48 27.12
CA LEU A 365 -5.98 -11.82 27.37
C LEU A 365 -6.29 -12.07 28.86
N PRO A 366 -5.49 -11.59 29.84
CA PRO A 366 -5.86 -11.69 31.25
C PRO A 366 -7.19 -10.99 31.56
N ALA A 367 -7.38 -9.76 31.08
CA ALA A 367 -8.61 -8.99 31.27
C ALA A 367 -9.82 -9.65 30.58
N ILE A 368 -9.63 -10.10 29.34
CA ILE A 368 -10.66 -10.81 28.56
C ILE A 368 -11.09 -12.10 29.28
N LYS A 369 -10.14 -12.86 29.83
CA LYS A 369 -10.45 -14.08 30.60
C LYS A 369 -11.23 -13.79 31.87
N VAL A 370 -10.91 -12.71 32.56
CA VAL A 370 -11.66 -12.30 33.76
C VAL A 370 -13.11 -11.94 33.41
N GLN A 371 -13.33 -11.16 32.35
CA GLN A 371 -14.69 -10.84 31.90
C GLN A 371 -15.46 -12.07 31.41
N ASN A 372 -14.83 -12.94 30.63
CA ASN A 372 -15.46 -14.18 30.16
C ASN A 372 -15.85 -15.13 31.30
N ASN A 373 -15.17 -15.01 32.44
CA ASN A 373 -15.47 -15.76 33.66
C ASN A 373 -16.42 -15.00 34.61
N GLY A 374 -17.09 -13.94 34.13
CA GLY A 374 -18.08 -13.18 34.89
C GLY A 374 -17.51 -12.14 35.87
N GLY A 375 -16.21 -11.82 35.77
CA GLY A 375 -15.58 -10.76 36.55
C GLY A 375 -16.04 -9.36 36.12
N THR A 376 -15.96 -8.41 37.04
CA THR A 376 -16.29 -7.01 36.81
C THR A 376 -15.25 -6.32 35.93
N ASP A 377 -15.57 -5.12 35.43
CA ASP A 377 -14.60 -4.31 34.68
C ASP A 377 -13.40 -3.90 35.54
N GLU A 378 -13.59 -3.78 36.86
CA GLU A 378 -12.52 -3.49 37.82
C GLU A 378 -11.61 -4.72 38.01
N ASP A 379 -12.17 -5.92 38.02
CA ASP A 379 -11.40 -7.17 38.03
C ASP A 379 -10.62 -7.35 36.71
N ALA A 380 -11.27 -7.00 35.58
CA ALA A 380 -10.66 -7.07 34.26
C ALA A 380 -9.51 -6.06 34.12
N PHE A 381 -9.70 -4.84 34.61
CA PHE A 381 -8.67 -3.81 34.66
C PHE A 381 -7.52 -4.21 35.58
N SER A 382 -7.83 -4.77 36.76
CA SER A 382 -6.84 -5.27 37.71
C SER A 382 -6.04 -6.46 37.16
N ALA A 383 -6.61 -7.22 36.23
CA ALA A 383 -5.91 -8.30 35.53
C ALA A 383 -4.94 -7.82 34.45
N LEU A 384 -4.98 -6.54 34.05
CA LEU A 384 -3.95 -5.95 33.23
C LEU A 384 -2.68 -5.76 34.08
N GLY A 385 -1.49 -5.95 33.50
CA GLY A 385 -0.23 -5.67 34.21
C GLY A 385 -0.15 -4.21 34.69
N GLU A 386 0.64 -3.93 35.73
CA GLU A 386 0.78 -2.57 36.27
C GLU A 386 1.19 -1.54 35.21
N ASN A 387 2.05 -1.92 34.27
CA ASN A 387 2.48 -1.06 33.16
C ASN A 387 1.31 -0.71 32.23
N GLU A 388 0.42 -1.66 31.97
CA GLU A 388 -0.78 -1.51 31.16
C GLU A 388 -1.82 -0.66 31.86
N GLN A 389 -2.07 -0.91 33.14
CA GLN A 389 -2.92 -0.09 33.98
C GLN A 389 -2.41 1.35 34.01
N GLN A 390 -1.10 1.56 34.19
CA GLN A 390 -0.48 2.89 34.15
C GLN A 390 -0.52 3.54 32.76
N THR A 391 -0.49 2.75 31.68
CA THR A 391 -0.61 3.27 30.32
C THR A 391 -2.04 3.73 30.04
N ILE A 392 -3.04 2.95 30.47
CA ILE A 392 -4.46 3.27 30.32
C ILE A 392 -4.83 4.47 31.21
N MET A 393 -4.42 4.44 32.49
CA MET A 393 -4.59 5.57 33.40
C MET A 393 -3.81 6.79 32.92
N GLY A 394 -2.61 6.61 32.37
CA GLY A 394 -1.79 7.68 31.80
C GLY A 394 -2.45 8.32 30.58
N GLY A 395 -3.05 7.54 29.70
CA GLY A 395 -3.82 8.04 28.55
C GLY A 395 -5.10 8.77 28.96
N MET A 396 -5.85 8.22 29.93
CA MET A 396 -7.04 8.88 30.49
C MET A 396 -6.68 10.17 31.23
N ALA A 397 -5.61 10.15 32.03
CA ALA A 397 -5.05 11.32 32.71
C ALA A 397 -4.61 12.41 31.73
N GLN A 398 -3.85 12.05 30.70
CA GLN A 398 -3.42 12.97 29.64
C GLN A 398 -4.63 13.56 28.91
N GLY A 399 -5.66 12.75 28.63
CA GLY A 399 -6.93 13.19 28.06
C GLY A 399 -7.69 14.18 28.97
N MET A 400 -7.79 13.88 30.27
CA MET A 400 -8.41 14.76 31.26
C MET A 400 -7.66 16.09 31.42
N MET A 401 -6.33 16.07 31.38
CA MET A 401 -5.51 17.28 31.46
C MET A 401 -5.57 18.11 30.18
N LEU A 402 -5.56 17.48 29.00
CA LEU A 402 -5.83 18.16 27.74
C LEU A 402 -7.21 18.80 27.75
N ARG A 403 -8.23 18.11 28.25
CA ARG A 403 -9.59 18.64 28.42
C ARG A 403 -9.63 19.84 29.36
N SER A 404 -9.00 19.75 30.54
CA SER A 404 -8.89 20.86 31.50
C SER A 404 -8.15 22.07 30.89
N GLY A 405 -7.06 21.82 30.16
CA GLY A 405 -6.32 22.85 29.44
C GLY A 405 -7.16 23.53 28.35
N LEU A 406 -7.90 22.75 27.56
CA LEU A 406 -8.77 23.28 26.51
C LEU A 406 -9.94 24.09 27.08
N MET A 407 -10.51 23.67 28.21
CA MET A 407 -11.52 24.46 28.93
C MET A 407 -10.96 25.81 29.37
N ARG A 408 -9.75 25.82 29.92
CA ARG A 408 -9.11 27.07 30.38
C ARG A 408 -8.71 27.99 29.23
N LEU A 409 -8.31 27.44 28.07
CA LEU A 409 -8.14 28.25 26.85
C LEU A 409 -9.45 28.87 26.38
N ALA A 410 -10.56 28.14 26.45
CA ALA A 410 -11.88 28.66 26.10
C ALA A 410 -12.32 29.79 27.05
N GLU A 411 -12.07 29.65 28.36
CA GLU A 411 -12.33 30.72 29.35
C GLU A 411 -11.52 31.99 29.07
N LEU A 412 -10.32 31.84 28.51
CA LEU A 412 -9.45 32.95 28.10
C LEU A 412 -9.81 33.53 26.71
N GLY A 413 -10.84 32.99 26.04
CA GLY A 413 -11.22 33.39 24.67
C GLY A 413 -10.25 32.94 23.59
N LEU A 414 -9.39 31.94 23.87
CA LEU A 414 -8.32 31.46 23.00
C LEU A 414 -8.72 30.19 22.24
N THR A 415 -9.88 30.20 21.59
CA THR A 415 -10.45 29.03 20.90
C THR A 415 -9.67 28.58 19.65
N ASN A 416 -8.78 29.43 19.13
CA ASN A 416 -7.92 29.15 17.98
C ASN A 416 -6.58 28.48 18.35
N VAL A 417 -6.38 28.15 19.64
CA VAL A 417 -5.18 27.49 20.15
C VAL A 417 -5.45 26.01 20.40
N LYS A 418 -4.68 25.15 19.77
CA LYS A 418 -4.67 23.70 19.99
C LYS A 418 -3.67 23.35 21.08
N LEU A 419 -4.03 22.42 21.96
CA LEU A 419 -3.12 21.81 22.93
C LEU A 419 -2.80 20.38 22.52
N ALA A 420 -1.56 19.96 22.74
CA ALA A 420 -1.11 18.59 22.58
C ALA A 420 -0.11 18.21 23.68
N ILE A 421 0.03 16.90 23.92
CA ILE A 421 1.08 16.33 24.75
C ILE A 421 1.91 15.40 23.85
N GLU A 422 3.17 15.73 23.65
CA GLU A 422 4.10 14.94 22.84
C GLU A 422 5.37 14.68 23.66
N ASN A 423 5.73 13.40 23.87
CA ASN A 423 6.97 13.03 24.59
C ASN A 423 7.13 13.71 25.98
N ASN A 424 6.09 13.65 26.81
CA ASN A 424 5.99 14.36 28.11
C ASN A 424 6.05 15.89 27.98
N CYS A 425 5.74 16.43 26.81
CA CYS A 425 5.78 17.85 26.60
C CYS A 425 4.42 18.44 26.24
N TYR A 426 4.00 19.42 27.03
CA TYR A 426 2.84 20.24 26.70
C TYR A 426 3.22 21.26 25.62
N THR A 427 2.49 21.23 24.52
CA THR A 427 2.63 22.17 23.41
C THR A 427 1.32 22.88 23.13
N ALA A 428 1.41 24.14 22.72
CA ALA A 428 0.28 24.90 22.21
C ALA A 428 0.60 25.41 20.80
N SER A 429 -0.33 25.23 19.86
CA SER A 429 -0.19 25.72 18.48
C SER A 429 -1.44 26.46 18.02
N GLY A 430 -1.28 27.63 17.41
CA GLY A 430 -2.39 28.50 17.06
C GLY A 430 -1.93 29.94 16.84
N ARG A 431 -2.79 30.74 16.20
CA ARG A 431 -2.56 32.18 16.03
C ARG A 431 -2.96 32.92 17.30
N LEU A 432 -2.05 33.76 17.79
CA LEU A 432 -2.32 34.72 18.86
C LEU A 432 -2.22 36.13 18.31
N ASN A 433 -3.10 37.01 18.79
CA ASN A 433 -3.20 38.38 18.32
C ASN A 433 -2.50 39.37 19.27
N LEU A 434 -2.24 38.97 20.51
CA LEU A 434 -1.64 39.82 21.54
C LEU A 434 -0.53 39.08 22.30
N LEU A 435 0.49 39.83 22.73
CA LEU A 435 1.54 39.34 23.61
C LEU A 435 0.98 38.82 24.94
N SER A 436 -0.06 39.48 25.49
CA SER A 436 -0.73 39.04 26.71
C SER A 436 -1.35 37.65 26.58
N GLN A 437 -1.86 37.28 25.40
CA GLN A 437 -2.40 35.94 25.14
C GLN A 437 -1.29 34.89 25.11
N LYS A 438 -0.09 35.26 24.64
CA LYS A 438 1.08 34.36 24.66
C LYS A 438 1.50 34.06 26.10
N ASP A 439 1.50 35.07 26.95
CA ASP A 439 1.80 34.91 28.38
C ASP A 439 0.74 34.07 29.11
N GLN A 440 -0.54 34.23 28.75
CA GLN A 440 -1.63 33.40 29.27
C GLN A 440 -1.50 31.93 28.86
N VAL A 441 -1.20 31.63 27.59
CA VAL A 441 -0.94 30.27 27.10
C VAL A 441 0.29 29.67 27.78
N SER A 442 1.38 30.44 27.89
CA SER A 442 2.61 30.03 28.58
C SER A 442 2.35 29.67 30.05
N THR A 443 1.56 30.48 30.75
CA THR A 443 1.18 30.24 32.15
C THR A 443 0.31 28.99 32.29
N LEU A 444 -0.64 28.80 31.38
CA LEU A 444 -1.48 27.60 31.36
C LEU A 444 -0.65 26.32 31.14
N LEU A 445 0.24 26.31 30.14
CA LEU A 445 1.10 25.16 29.85
C LEU A 445 1.97 24.79 31.06
N LYS A 446 2.49 25.78 31.79
CA LYS A 446 3.24 25.55 33.04
C LYS A 446 2.36 24.97 34.15
N SER A 447 1.13 25.47 34.30
CA SER A 447 0.18 24.91 35.27
C SER A 447 -0.13 23.46 34.97
N LEU A 448 -0.46 23.14 33.71
CA LEU A 448 -0.77 21.77 33.30
C LEU A 448 0.42 20.83 33.49
N ALA A 449 1.64 21.27 33.16
CA ALA A 449 2.84 20.49 33.41
C ALA A 449 3.07 20.24 34.90
N ASN A 450 2.88 21.25 35.76
CA ASN A 450 3.02 21.10 37.21
C ASN A 450 1.95 20.17 37.81
N ASP A 451 0.70 20.30 37.37
CA ASP A 451 -0.40 19.44 37.81
C ASP A 451 -0.15 17.99 37.39
N ALA A 452 0.35 17.78 36.17
CA ALA A 452 0.78 16.46 35.68
C ALA A 452 1.92 15.86 36.50
N ASN A 453 2.91 16.67 36.88
CA ASN A 453 4.04 16.24 37.67
C ASN A 453 3.61 15.84 39.10
N ASN A 454 2.74 16.66 39.71
CA ASN A 454 2.23 16.43 41.06
C ASN A 454 1.30 15.20 41.14
N GLN A 455 0.47 14.98 40.11
CA GLN A 455 -0.49 13.88 40.12
C GLN A 455 0.12 12.54 39.67
N PHE A 456 1.09 12.55 38.75
CA PHE A 456 1.55 11.32 38.08
C PHE A 456 3.04 11.01 38.29
N GLY A 457 3.79 11.83 39.02
CA GLY A 457 5.21 11.58 39.32
C GLY A 457 6.11 11.49 38.08
N LYS A 458 5.67 12.03 36.94
CA LYS A 458 6.43 12.11 35.68
C LYS A 458 7.03 13.51 35.52
N ASN A 459 8.06 13.66 34.68
CA ASN A 459 8.72 14.94 34.40
C ASN A 459 8.13 15.60 33.14
N TYR A 460 6.90 16.08 33.20
CA TYR A 460 6.31 16.90 32.15
C TYR A 460 6.92 18.30 32.10
N GLN A 461 7.13 18.80 30.88
CA GLN A 461 7.73 20.11 30.60
C GLN A 461 6.95 20.87 29.53
N THR A 462 7.28 22.14 29.33
CA THR A 462 6.75 22.99 28.25
C THR A 462 7.82 23.21 27.18
N CYS A 463 7.58 22.86 25.91
CA CYS A 463 8.67 22.82 24.90
C CYS A 463 8.40 23.65 23.65
N ASN A 464 7.14 23.95 23.31
CA ASN A 464 6.82 24.80 22.16
C ASN A 464 5.62 25.71 22.47
N GLN A 465 5.83 27.02 22.28
CA GLN A 465 4.82 28.05 22.52
C GLN A 465 4.37 28.67 21.20
N THR A 466 3.12 29.09 21.17
CA THR A 466 2.46 29.80 20.07
C THR A 466 3.24 31.02 19.58
N GLN A 467 3.22 31.26 18.26
CA GLN A 467 3.77 32.47 17.64
C GLN A 467 2.67 33.54 17.52
N VAL A 468 3.02 34.80 17.82
CA VAL A 468 2.11 35.95 17.64
C VAL A 468 2.19 36.37 16.18
N ALA A 469 1.05 36.48 15.50
CA ALA A 469 1.01 37.00 14.13
C ALA A 469 1.02 38.54 14.18
N ASP A 470 1.80 39.18 13.30
CA ASP A 470 1.77 40.63 13.15
C ASP A 470 0.36 41.09 12.76
N SER A 471 -0.12 42.10 13.47
CA SER A 471 -1.51 42.53 13.47
C SER A 471 -1.86 43.33 12.22
N ASP A 472 -2.79 42.81 11.40
CA ASP A 472 -3.72 43.65 10.65
C ASP A 472 -5.04 42.93 10.32
N ALA A 473 -6.13 43.69 10.50
CA ALA A 473 -7.55 43.44 10.17
C ALA A 473 -8.49 42.84 11.25
N ARG A 474 -9.63 43.54 11.40
CA ARG A 474 -10.65 43.52 12.47
C ARG A 474 -11.81 42.54 12.24
N ASP A 475 -12.36 42.10 13.39
CA ASP A 475 -13.75 41.77 13.80
C ASP A 475 -14.80 41.28 12.80
N THR A 476 -15.50 40.22 13.23
CA THR A 476 -16.96 40.28 13.50
C THR A 476 -17.38 39.30 14.60
N ASN A 477 -18.25 39.78 15.50
CA ASN A 477 -19.00 39.03 16.52
C ASN A 477 -19.75 37.79 15.98
N SER A 478 -19.69 36.67 16.70
CA SER A 478 -20.87 35.81 16.92
C SER A 478 -20.71 35.02 18.23
N SER A 479 -21.41 35.43 19.29
CA SER A 479 -21.58 34.66 20.53
C SER A 479 -22.70 33.62 20.39
N ALA A 480 -22.84 33.01 19.20
CA ALA A 480 -23.76 31.90 18.97
C ALA A 480 -22.99 30.59 19.20
N PHE A 481 -23.48 29.76 20.11
CA PHE A 481 -22.89 28.45 20.38
C PHE A 481 -23.09 27.54 19.15
N ASP A 482 -22.02 27.27 18.42
CA ASP A 482 -22.04 26.42 17.23
C ASP A 482 -21.76 24.96 17.58
N PHE A 483 -22.84 24.18 17.71
CA PHE A 483 -22.77 22.75 17.97
C PHE A 483 -21.96 22.00 16.89
N VAL A 484 -21.91 22.47 15.64
CA VAL A 484 -21.18 21.80 14.57
C VAL A 484 -19.68 21.92 14.79
N ALA A 485 -19.21 23.11 15.22
CA ALA A 485 -17.82 23.34 15.57
C ALA A 485 -17.39 22.52 16.81
N GLU A 486 -18.24 22.44 17.84
CA GLU A 486 -17.94 21.71 19.07
C GLU A 486 -17.96 20.17 18.87
N LEU A 487 -18.76 19.65 17.94
CA LEU A 487 -18.76 18.21 17.59
C LEU A 487 -17.60 17.80 16.67
N ALA A 488 -16.86 18.76 16.09
CA ALA A 488 -15.81 18.45 15.11
C ALA A 488 -14.60 17.71 15.71
N GLN A 489 -14.24 17.99 16.97
CA GLN A 489 -13.13 17.30 17.64
C GLN A 489 -13.49 15.86 18.06
N PRO A 490 -14.63 15.61 18.73
CA PRO A 490 -15.09 14.25 18.99
C PRO A 490 -15.20 13.42 17.72
N ARG A 491 -15.75 13.97 16.62
CA ARG A 491 -15.84 13.28 15.32
C ARG A 491 -14.49 12.80 14.79
N ARG A 492 -13.41 13.55 15.02
CA ARG A 492 -12.05 13.13 14.63
C ARG A 492 -11.53 11.97 15.47
N LEU A 493 -11.75 12.00 16.78
CA LEU A 493 -11.40 10.89 17.67
C LEU A 493 -12.21 9.64 17.31
N LEU A 494 -13.50 9.80 17.00
CA LEU A 494 -14.39 8.73 16.56
C LEU A 494 -13.96 8.12 15.23
N SER A 495 -13.46 8.92 14.27
CA SER A 495 -13.00 8.40 12.98
C SER A 495 -11.86 7.36 13.08
N GLY A 496 -11.11 7.36 14.19
CA GLY A 496 -10.10 6.33 14.48
C GLY A 496 -10.64 5.09 15.20
N LEU A 497 -11.74 5.21 15.95
CA LEU A 497 -12.30 4.12 16.78
C LEU A 497 -13.51 3.43 16.12
N ALA A 498 -14.28 4.17 15.33
CA ALA A 498 -15.48 3.73 14.63
C ALA A 498 -15.67 4.61 13.39
N PRO A 499 -14.99 4.29 12.26
CA PRO A 499 -14.93 5.16 11.07
C PRO A 499 -16.30 5.44 10.42
N ASP A 500 -17.28 4.55 10.62
CA ASP A 500 -18.64 4.69 10.11
C ASP A 500 -19.62 5.31 11.12
N ALA A 501 -19.15 5.71 12.31
CA ALA A 501 -20.00 6.27 13.35
C ALA A 501 -20.25 7.77 13.15
N LYS A 502 -21.52 8.17 13.22
CA LYS A 502 -21.99 9.53 13.07
C LYS A 502 -22.47 10.08 14.40
N LEU A 503 -21.85 11.16 14.84
CA LEU A 503 -22.22 11.88 16.04
C LEU A 503 -23.13 13.06 15.69
N SER A 504 -24.33 13.13 16.29
CA SER A 504 -25.35 14.14 16.03
C SER A 504 -26.04 14.59 17.32
N ILE A 505 -26.84 15.67 17.22
CA ILE A 505 -27.73 16.12 18.30
C ILE A 505 -29.14 16.13 17.74
N ASP A 506 -30.06 15.46 18.42
CA ASP A 506 -31.49 15.46 18.10
C ASP A 506 -32.29 15.80 19.36
N GLY A 507 -32.99 16.95 19.36
CA GLY A 507 -33.70 17.43 20.54
C GLY A 507 -32.79 17.67 21.75
N GLU A 508 -32.96 16.85 22.79
CA GLU A 508 -32.14 16.83 24.02
C GLU A 508 -31.12 15.67 24.03
N CYS A 509 -31.00 14.95 22.93
CA CYS A 509 -30.16 13.77 22.81
C CYS A 509 -28.87 14.08 22.07
N VAL A 510 -27.73 13.66 22.63
CA VAL A 510 -26.50 13.46 21.87
C VAL A 510 -26.48 12.00 21.42
N LEU A 511 -26.49 11.79 20.10
CA LEU A 511 -26.62 10.49 19.46
C LEU A 511 -25.30 10.10 18.79
N LEU A 512 -24.97 8.82 18.88
CA LEU A 512 -23.94 8.17 18.07
C LEU A 512 -24.58 7.03 17.29
N GLU A 513 -24.70 7.22 15.98
CA GLU A 513 -25.29 6.27 15.05
C GLU A 513 -24.17 5.55 14.29
N GLY A 514 -24.05 4.23 14.39
CA GLY A 514 -23.08 3.47 13.62
C GLY A 514 -22.76 2.09 14.19
N LYS A 515 -22.18 1.23 13.35
CA LYS A 515 -21.78 -0.12 13.76
C LYS A 515 -20.50 -0.07 14.58
N LEU A 516 -20.61 -0.52 15.84
CA LEU A 516 -19.46 -0.64 16.74
C LEU A 516 -18.92 -2.07 16.73
N GLN A 517 -17.62 -2.19 16.47
CA GLN A 517 -16.95 -3.45 16.12
C GLN A 517 -16.75 -4.41 17.31
N SER A 518 -16.83 -3.93 18.56
CA SER A 518 -16.73 -4.80 19.74
C SER A 518 -17.44 -4.25 20.98
N ALA A 519 -17.72 -5.11 21.96
CA ALA A 519 -18.30 -4.73 23.25
C ALA A 519 -17.42 -3.71 24.01
N MET A 520 -16.09 -3.82 23.88
CA MET A 520 -15.13 -2.87 24.47
C MET A 520 -15.26 -1.47 23.84
N HIS A 521 -15.41 -1.39 22.51
CA HIS A 521 -15.65 -0.11 21.84
C HIS A 521 -16.98 0.50 22.29
N LYS A 522 -18.04 -0.31 22.42
CA LYS A 522 -19.35 0.14 22.91
C LYS A 522 -19.26 0.76 24.30
N MET A 523 -18.55 0.12 25.22
CA MET A 523 -18.36 0.63 26.60
C MET A 523 -17.54 1.93 26.63
N MET A 524 -16.40 1.98 25.93
CA MET A 524 -15.58 3.20 25.85
C MET A 524 -16.36 4.37 25.26
N LEU A 525 -17.15 4.11 24.22
CA LEU A 525 -17.94 5.13 23.55
C LEU A 525 -19.12 5.60 24.39
N ALA A 526 -19.79 4.71 25.12
CA ALA A 526 -20.89 5.07 26.02
C ALA A 526 -20.45 6.10 27.08
N ASN A 527 -19.28 5.88 27.70
CA ASN A 527 -18.72 6.82 28.67
C ASN A 527 -18.34 8.17 28.01
N MET A 528 -17.74 8.13 26.82
CA MET A 528 -17.40 9.35 26.07
C MET A 528 -18.64 10.16 25.66
N LEU A 529 -19.74 9.50 25.31
CA LEU A 529 -21.01 10.14 24.96
C LEU A 529 -21.68 10.81 26.16
N SER A 530 -21.67 10.14 27.32
CA SER A 530 -22.20 10.70 28.57
C SER A 530 -21.45 11.99 28.95
N ASP A 531 -20.12 11.93 28.93
CA ASP A 531 -19.25 13.06 29.20
C ASP A 531 -19.43 14.23 28.21
N LEU A 532 -19.64 13.90 26.94
CA LEU A 532 -19.87 14.89 25.90
C LEU A 532 -21.23 15.57 26.08
N ALA A 533 -22.28 14.81 26.38
CA ALA A 533 -23.61 15.34 26.63
C ALA A 533 -23.62 16.29 27.84
N GLU A 534 -22.94 15.92 28.93
CA GLU A 534 -22.77 16.79 30.09
C GLU A 534 -22.01 18.07 29.74
N SER A 535 -20.89 17.94 29.01
CA SER A 535 -20.08 19.09 28.60
C SER A 535 -20.85 20.05 27.69
N LEU A 536 -21.61 19.53 26.72
CA LEU A 536 -22.44 20.35 25.83
C LEU A 536 -23.60 20.97 26.58
N SER A 537 -24.14 20.29 27.60
CA SER A 537 -25.19 20.83 28.46
C SER A 537 -24.74 22.07 29.22
N ASN A 538 -23.56 21.97 29.84
CA ASN A 538 -22.98 23.04 30.62
C ASN A 538 -22.64 24.26 29.76
N LYS A 539 -22.14 24.05 28.53
CA LYS A 539 -21.79 25.14 27.61
C LYS A 539 -23.01 25.79 26.94
N SER A 540 -24.01 25.00 26.54
CA SER A 540 -25.18 25.51 25.82
C SER A 540 -26.30 26.02 26.74
N LYS A 541 -26.21 25.78 28.05
CA LYS A 541 -27.28 25.98 29.05
C LYS A 541 -28.58 25.24 28.72
N LYS A 542 -28.51 24.21 27.88
CA LYS A 542 -29.62 23.31 27.54
C LYS A 542 -29.31 21.94 28.10
N ALA A 543 -30.24 21.30 28.81
CA ALA A 543 -30.03 19.94 29.31
C ALA A 543 -29.98 18.96 28.12
N LEU A 544 -28.83 18.33 27.92
CA LEU A 544 -28.59 17.29 26.94
C LEU A 544 -28.20 16.01 27.67
N LYS A 545 -28.66 14.87 27.17
CA LYS A 545 -28.32 13.54 27.69
C LYS A 545 -27.75 12.67 26.58
N ALA A 546 -26.87 11.75 26.94
CA ALA A 546 -26.46 10.70 26.03
C ALA A 546 -27.66 9.79 25.76
N CYS A 547 -28.03 9.65 24.49
CA CYS A 547 -29.12 8.75 24.10
C CYS A 547 -28.51 7.61 23.30
N ASP A 548 -28.83 6.37 23.70
CA ASP A 548 -28.35 5.19 23.02
C ASP A 548 -29.14 4.99 21.73
N GLN A 549 -28.44 5.03 20.60
CA GLN A 549 -28.89 4.41 19.36
C GLN A 549 -27.75 3.63 18.72
N THR A 550 -27.25 2.63 19.45
CA THR A 550 -26.56 1.51 18.81
C THR A 550 -27.57 0.63 18.07
N THR A 551 -27.93 1.00 16.84
CA THR A 551 -28.58 0.03 15.94
C THR A 551 -27.58 -1.08 15.59
N ILE A 552 -28.02 -2.34 15.70
CA ILE A 552 -27.25 -3.54 15.33
C ILE A 552 -26.87 -3.51 13.84
#